data_AF-A0A9D1C0D3-F1
#
_entry.id   AF-A0A9D1C0D3-F1
#
_cell.length_a   1.000
_cell.length_b   1.000
_cell.length_c   1.000
_cell.angle_alpha   90.00
_cell.angle_beta   90.00
_cell.angle_gamma   90.00
#
_symmetry.space_group_name_H-M   'P 1'
#
loop_
_entity.id
_entity.type
_entity.pdbx_description
1 polymer ?
#
loop_
_entity_poly.entity_id
_entity_poly.type
_entity_poly.pdbx_seq_one_letter_code
_entity_poly.pdbx_strand_id
1 'polypeptide(L)'
;MILETEPLILQIKQVSSDILGKDIETFKGFSERQLKAIAEQTVMVEMGIATGEITEATQEFFLKSIKELVKNFTETLKGLMLVTINKLYNAILDVIWTSIRTATHSALPRF
;
A
#
# COMPACT_ATOMS: atom_id res chain seq x y z
N MET A 1 -26.73 15.31 23.22
CA MET A 1 -25.36 14.93 23.64
C MET A 1 -24.42 15.97 23.07
N ILE A 2 -23.50 16.52 23.87
CA ILE A 2 -22.49 17.47 23.38
C ILE A 2 -21.30 16.65 22.89
N LEU A 3 -20.75 17.04 21.73
CA LEU A 3 -19.54 16.41 21.20
C LEU A 3 -18.34 16.82 22.06
N GLU A 4 -17.60 15.84 22.56
CA GLU A 4 -16.40 16.04 23.36
C GLU A 4 -15.16 15.68 22.56
N THR A 5 -14.09 16.46 22.74
CA THR A 5 -12.85 16.34 21.96
C THR A 5 -12.12 15.02 22.23
N GLU A 6 -12.00 14.60 23.49
CA GLU A 6 -11.26 13.38 23.86
C GLU A 6 -11.89 12.09 23.28
N PRO A 7 -13.20 11.83 23.44
CA PRO A 7 -13.84 10.69 22.82
C PRO A 7 -13.76 10.69 21.29
N LEU A 8 -13.78 11.87 20.65
CA LEU A 8 -13.63 12.00 19.20
C LEU A 8 -12.21 11.64 18.76
N ILE A 9 -11.19 12.15 19.45
CA ILE A 9 -9.79 11.80 19.18
C ILE A 9 -9.57 10.29 19.32
N LEU A 10 -10.15 9.66 20.35
CA LEU A 10 -10.03 8.22 20.55
C LEU A 10 -10.63 7.42 19.38
N GLN A 11 -11.82 7.81 18.91
CA GLN A 11 -12.47 7.16 17.76
C GLN A 11 -11.67 7.34 16.46
N ILE A 12 -11.13 8.54 16.21
CA ILE A 12 -10.27 8.80 15.06
C ILE A 12 -9.01 7.95 15.12
N LYS A 13 -8.36 7.87 16.28
CA LYS A 13 -7.17 7.03 16.48
C LYS A 13 -7.49 5.56 16.22
N GLN A 14 -8.60 5.06 16.78
CA GLN A 14 -9.01 3.67 16.62
C GLN A 14 -9.22 3.30 15.15
N VAL A 15 -10.06 4.05 14.42
CA VAL A 15 -10.34 3.74 13.01
C VAL A 15 -9.09 3.87 12.14
N SER A 16 -8.21 4.82 12.47
CA SER A 16 -6.94 4.98 11.77
C SER A 16 -6.03 3.78 11.98
N SER A 17 -5.89 3.32 13.22
CA SER A 17 -5.10 2.13 13.56
C SER A 17 -5.64 0.87 12.89
N ASP A 18 -6.95 0.67 12.84
CA ASP A 18 -7.57 -0.49 12.20
C ASP A 18 -7.28 -0.55 10.70
N ILE A 19 -7.38 0.59 10.00
CA ILE A 19 -7.08 0.69 8.56
C ILE A 19 -5.60 0.47 8.28
N LEU A 20 -4.74 1.18 9.01
CA LEU A 20 -3.29 1.10 8.81
C LEU A 20 -2.76 -0.29 9.14
N GLY A 21 -3.21 -0.91 10.23
CA GLY A 21 -2.78 -2.25 10.62
C GLY A 21 -3.06 -3.29 9.54
N LYS A 22 -4.28 -3.32 9.01
CA LYS A 22 -4.70 -4.27 7.97
C LYS A 22 -3.93 -4.09 6.65
N ASP A 23 -3.74 -2.84 6.23
CA ASP A 23 -3.07 -2.55 4.96
C ASP A 23 -1.55 -2.76 5.07
N ILE A 24 -0.92 -2.49 6.23
CA ILE A 24 0.51 -2.78 6.48
C ILE A 24 0.82 -4.27 6.33
N GLU A 25 0.00 -5.16 6.90
CA GLU A 25 0.21 -6.62 6.76
C GLU A 25 0.12 -7.06 5.30
N THR A 26 -0.85 -6.51 4.56
CA THR A 26 -1.02 -6.77 3.14
C THR A 26 0.21 -6.32 2.35
N PHE A 27 0.75 -5.13 2.66
CA PHE A 27 1.93 -4.58 2.00
C PHE A 27 3.17 -5.42 2.30
N LYS A 28 3.36 -5.83 3.55
CA LYS A 28 4.48 -6.69 3.94
C LYS A 28 4.48 -7.99 3.13
N GLY A 29 3.35 -8.69 3.08
CA GLY A 29 3.25 -9.93 2.31
C GLY A 29 3.45 -9.74 0.81
N PHE A 30 2.94 -8.65 0.24
CA PHE A 30 3.20 -8.30 -1.16
C PHE A 30 4.70 -8.04 -1.41
N SER A 31 5.31 -7.18 -0.62
CA SER A 31 6.72 -6.80 -0.74
C SER A 31 7.65 -7.99 -0.60
N GLU A 32 7.44 -8.86 0.39
CA GLU A 32 8.25 -10.08 0.57
C GLU A 32 8.20 -10.98 -0.67
N ARG A 33 7.01 -11.21 -1.23
CA ARG A 33 6.86 -12.04 -2.45
C ARG A 33 7.52 -11.43 -3.67
N GLN A 34 7.31 -10.13 -3.90
CA GLN A 34 7.86 -9.46 -5.08
C GLN A 34 9.38 -9.33 -5.01
N LEU A 35 9.93 -8.95 -3.85
CA LEU A 35 11.37 -8.85 -3.67
C LEU A 35 12.06 -10.21 -3.79
N LYS A 36 11.44 -11.27 -3.26
CA LYS A 36 11.93 -12.64 -3.44
C LYS A 36 11.97 -13.03 -4.93
N ALA A 37 10.90 -12.80 -5.68
CA ALA A 37 10.85 -13.12 -7.10
C ALA A 37 11.89 -12.31 -7.92
N ILE A 38 12.07 -11.03 -7.61
CA ILE A 38 13.11 -10.19 -8.23
C ILE A 38 14.50 -10.77 -7.95
N ALA A 39 14.77 -11.16 -6.71
CA ALA A 39 16.05 -11.76 -6.33
C ALA A 39 16.29 -13.10 -7.04
N GLU A 40 15.30 -13.99 -7.07
CA GLU A 40 15.38 -15.27 -7.78
C GLU A 40 15.62 -15.08 -9.28
N GLN A 41 14.90 -14.13 -9.92
CA GLN A 41 15.13 -13.79 -11.33
C GLN A 41 16.54 -13.21 -11.56
N THR A 42 17.04 -12.41 -10.62
CA THR A 42 18.40 -11.84 -10.72
C THR A 42 19.47 -12.93 -10.66
N VAL A 43 19.32 -13.88 -9.73
CA VAL A 43 20.22 -15.04 -9.63
C VAL A 43 20.16 -15.90 -10.90
N MET A 44 18.96 -16.13 -11.46
CA MET A 44 18.81 -16.87 -12.71
C MET A 44 19.54 -16.19 -13.88
N VAL A 45 19.43 -14.87 -13.99
CA VAL A 45 20.12 -14.10 -15.04
C VAL A 45 21.63 -14.12 -14.83
N GLU A 46 22.11 -13.98 -13.59
CA GLU A 46 23.54 -14.07 -13.27
C GLU A 46 24.12 -15.42 -13.68
N MET A 47 23.48 -16.53 -13.29
CA MET A 47 23.92 -17.87 -13.69
C MET A 47 23.88 -18.07 -15.21
N GLY A 48 22.85 -17.56 -15.89
CA GLY A 48 22.76 -17.62 -17.35
C GLY A 48 23.92 -16.88 -18.03
N ILE A 49 24.33 -15.73 -17.50
CA ILE A 49 25.50 -14.99 -17.99
C ILE A 49 26.79 -15.80 -17.71
N ALA A 50 26.96 -16.30 -16.48
CA ALA A 50 28.16 -17.02 -16.07
C ALA A 50 28.39 -18.32 -16.86
N THR A 51 27.31 -18.99 -17.26
CA THR A 51 27.35 -20.24 -18.04
C THR A 51 27.38 -20.00 -19.56
N GLY A 52 27.18 -18.77 -20.01
CA GLY A 52 27.11 -18.41 -21.44
C GLY A 52 25.78 -18.74 -22.10
N GLU A 53 24.77 -19.20 -21.35
CA GLU A 53 23.39 -19.38 -21.84
C GLU A 53 22.76 -18.03 -22.23
N ILE A 54 23.07 -16.98 -21.46
CA ILE A 54 22.80 -15.58 -21.81
C ILE A 54 24.06 -15.01 -22.43
N THR A 55 24.00 -14.73 -23.73
CA THR A 55 25.12 -14.17 -24.49
C THR A 55 25.11 -12.65 -24.43
N GLU A 56 26.20 -12.01 -24.85
CA GLU A 56 26.28 -10.54 -24.94
C GLU A 56 25.12 -9.93 -25.75
N ALA A 57 24.67 -10.64 -26.80
CA ALA A 57 23.57 -10.19 -27.66
C ALA A 57 22.21 -10.16 -26.95
N THR A 58 22.00 -10.99 -25.92
CA THR A 58 20.73 -11.09 -25.19
C THR A 58 20.81 -10.53 -23.76
N GLN A 59 22.01 -10.28 -23.25
CA GLN A 59 22.25 -9.81 -21.88
C GLN A 59 21.49 -8.52 -21.55
N GLU A 60 21.50 -7.52 -22.44
CA GLU A 60 20.78 -6.24 -22.21
C GLU A 60 19.27 -6.46 -22.00
N PHE A 61 18.68 -7.39 -22.76
CA PHE A 61 17.26 -7.71 -22.64
C PHE A 61 16.92 -8.26 -21.25
N PHE A 62 17.73 -9.18 -20.72
CA PHE A 62 17.52 -9.76 -19.38
C PHE A 62 17.80 -8.76 -18.26
N LEU A 63 18.82 -7.91 -18.39
CA LEU A 63 19.08 -6.87 -17.41
C LEU A 63 17.95 -5.82 -17.38
N LYS A 64 17.41 -5.47 -18.56
CA LYS A 64 16.27 -4.58 -18.67
C LYS A 64 15.01 -5.19 -18.06
N SER A 65 14.79 -6.50 -18.19
CA SER A 65 13.63 -7.15 -17.58
C SER A 65 13.66 -7.07 -16.05
N ILE A 66 14.83 -7.26 -15.42
CA ILE A 66 15.01 -7.05 -13.97
C ILE A 66 14.67 -5.61 -13.58
N LYS A 67 15.15 -4.63 -14.34
CA LYS A 67 14.84 -3.21 -14.11
C LYS A 67 13.33 -2.95 -14.17
N GLU A 68 12.63 -3.51 -15.15
CA GLU A 68 11.17 -3.36 -15.24
C GLU A 68 10.44 -4.07 -14.09
N LEU A 69 10.93 -5.22 -13.59
CA LEU A 69 10.35 -5.86 -12.40
C LEU A 69 10.45 -4.96 -11.17
N VAL A 70 11.61 -4.34 -10.94
CA VAL A 70 11.79 -3.38 -9.82
C VAL A 70 10.85 -2.18 -9.98
N LYS A 71 10.76 -1.61 -11.18
CA LYS A 71 9.85 -0.50 -11.46
C LYS A 71 8.39 -0.88 -11.18
N ASN A 72 7.94 -2.01 -11.69
CA ASN A 72 6.57 -2.50 -11.49
C ASN A 72 6.25 -2.75 -10.02
N PHE A 73 7.20 -3.31 -9.27
CA PHE A 73 7.08 -3.44 -7.81
C PHE A 73 6.85 -2.08 -7.15
N THR A 74 7.70 -1.09 -7.46
CA THR A 74 7.61 0.24 -6.84
C THR A 74 6.32 0.99 -7.21
N GLU A 75 5.86 0.94 -8.46
CA GLU A 75 4.62 1.59 -8.88
C GLU A 75 3.39 0.90 -8.27
N THR A 76 3.41 -0.42 -8.15
CA THR A 76 2.34 -1.16 -7.47
C THR A 76 2.28 -0.81 -5.99
N LEU A 77 3.43 -0.77 -5.31
CA LEU A 77 3.50 -0.39 -3.90
C LEU A 77 2.98 1.04 -3.68
N LYS A 78 3.33 1.98 -4.56
CA LYS A 78 2.79 3.34 -4.56
C LYS A 78 1.27 3.37 -4.72
N GLY A 79 0.73 2.61 -5.68
CA GLY A 79 -0.72 2.49 -5.87
C GLY A 79 -1.43 1.95 -4.63
N LEU A 80 -0.86 0.92 -4.00
CA LEU A 80 -1.36 0.35 -2.76
C LEU A 80 -1.37 1.38 -1.62
N MET A 81 -0.28 2.13 -1.43
CA MET A 81 -0.22 3.19 -0.40
C MET A 81 -1.26 4.30 -0.65
N LEU A 82 -1.46 4.71 -1.90
CA LEU A 82 -2.46 5.72 -2.24
C LEU A 82 -3.88 5.25 -1.87
N VAL A 83 -4.19 3.97 -2.12
CA VAL A 83 -5.48 3.38 -1.71
C VAL A 83 -5.65 3.44 -0.19
N THR A 84 -4.62 3.10 0.59
CA THR A 84 -4.68 3.18 2.06
C THR A 84 -4.89 4.60 2.55
N ILE A 85 -4.20 5.58 1.97
CA ILE A 85 -4.38 7.00 2.30
C ILE A 85 -5.83 7.43 2.03
N ASN A 86 -6.41 7.03 0.89
CA ASN A 86 -7.81 7.35 0.56
C ASN A 86 -8.80 6.69 1.52
N LYS A 87 -8.58 5.41 1.88
CA LYS A 87 -9.41 4.73 2.90
C LYS A 87 -9.34 5.44 4.24
N LEU A 88 -8.14 5.81 4.68
CA LEU A 88 -7.92 6.52 5.93
C LEU A 88 -8.65 7.86 5.94
N TYR A 89 -8.50 8.65 4.87
CA TYR A 89 -9.19 9.93 4.71
C TYR A 89 -10.71 9.78 4.83
N ASN A 90 -11.30 8.85 4.07
CA ASN A 90 -12.74 8.63 4.07
C ASN A 90 -13.24 8.16 5.45
N ALA A 91 -12.52 7.25 6.09
CA ALA A 91 -12.93 6.73 7.40
C ALA A 91 -12.86 7.78 8.51
N ILE A 92 -11.86 8.66 8.49
CA ILE A 92 -11.77 9.77 9.43
C ILE A 92 -12.96 10.74 9.22
N LEU A 93 -13.27 11.09 7.97
CA LEU A 93 -14.44 11.91 7.66
C LEU A 93 -15.74 11.26 8.12
N ASP A 94 -15.90 9.94 7.91
CA ASP A 94 -17.07 9.19 8.36
C ASP A 94 -17.25 9.27 9.88
N VAL A 95 -16.17 9.12 10.66
CA VAL A 95 -16.20 9.26 12.13
C VAL A 95 -16.64 10.68 12.52
N ILE A 96 -16.06 11.70 11.91
CA ILE A 96 -16.36 13.10 12.20
C ILE A 96 -17.84 13.40 11.89
N TRP A 97 -18.30 13.07 10.68
CA TRP A 97 -19.67 13.37 10.25
C TRP A 97 -20.72 12.58 11.02
N THR A 98 -20.42 11.33 11.35
CA THR A 98 -21.30 10.52 12.22
C THR A 98 -21.40 11.13 13.61
N SER A 99 -20.28 11.59 14.18
CA SER A 99 -20.25 12.23 15.49
C SER A 99 -21.07 13.53 15.51
N ILE A 100 -20.93 14.38 14.49
CA ILE A 100 -21.70 15.63 14.37
C ILE A 100 -23.19 15.34 14.20
N ARG A 101 -23.55 14.36 13.36
CA ARG A 101 -24.94 13.96 13.14
C ARG A 101 -25.60 13.48 14.43
N THR A 102 -24.90 12.64 15.20
CA THR A 102 -25.38 12.15 16.50
C THR A 102 -25.55 13.28 17.51
N ALA A 103 -24.63 14.25 17.55
CA ALA A 103 -24.73 15.38 18.47
C ALA A 103 -25.88 16.33 18.11
N THR A 104 -26.04 16.65 16.83
CA THR A 104 -26.99 17.65 16.34
C THR A 104 -28.37 17.10 15.98
N HIS A 105 -28.55 15.77 15.95
CA HIS A 105 -29.78 15.09 15.50
C HIS A 105 -30.25 15.56 14.10
N SER A 106 -29.34 16.10 13.30
CA SER A 106 -29.65 16.72 12.01
C SER A 106 -29.22 15.82 10.85
N ALA A 107 -30.03 15.75 9.79
CA ALA A 107 -29.67 15.06 8.56
C ALA A 107 -28.65 15.89 7.76
N LEU A 108 -27.36 15.75 8.09
CA LEU A 108 -26.30 16.40 7.33
C LEU A 108 -26.03 15.64 6.01
N PRO A 109 -25.79 16.35 4.89
CA PRO A 109 -25.38 15.72 3.63
C PRO A 109 -24.09 14.92 3.82
N ARG A 110 -24.00 13.75 3.18
CA ARG A 110 -22.76 12.97 3.11
C ARG A 110 -21.84 13.59 2.06
N PHE A 111 -20.57 13.76 2.40
CA PHE A 111 -19.50 14.20 1.50
C PHE A 111 -18.41 13.15 1.48
#